data_AF-A0A2M8WZQ5-F1
#
_entry.id   AF-A0A2M8WZQ5-F1
#
_cell.length_a   1.000
_cell.length_b   1.000
_cell.length_c   1.000
_cell.angle_alpha   90.00
_cell.angle_beta   90.00
_cell.angle_gamma   90.00
#
_symmetry.space_group_name_H-M   'P 1'
#
loop_
_entity.id
_entity.type
_entity.pdbx_description
1 polymer ?
#
loop_
_entity_poly.entity_id
_entity_poly.type
_entity_poly.pdbx_seq_one_letter_code
_entity_poly.pdbx_strand_id
1 'polypeptide(L)'
;MASINFIGGEKGGVGKSVVARLLAQYFIDQGRAFTGFDTDRSHTSFTRFYADYAAPVVVDTYEGLDSIAGVYETPPLVGPLPDVIVDLAAQTATPLALWVHDSDLVPLMASLGVSVNFWHVADAGKDSVDLLDRLVATYGVGPNYIVVKNKGRGSDFSQLEASGALKKAKALGGHVIDLAQLHEASMRKIDRQNASFWAAAHATTGVDALGMLERQRVKTWLKRAYADLDTLPLGS
;
A
#
# COMPACT_ATOMS: atom_id res chain seq x y z
N MET A 1 -9.08 12.38 9.36
CA MET A 1 -7.64 12.72 9.29
C MET A 1 -7.10 12.12 8.00
N ALA A 2 -6.27 12.82 7.22
CA ALA A 2 -5.68 12.24 6.01
C ALA A 2 -4.45 11.38 6.35
N SER A 3 -3.98 10.59 5.38
CA SER A 3 -2.81 9.73 5.56
C SER A 3 -1.89 9.67 4.33
N ILE A 4 -0.58 9.54 4.55
CA ILE A 4 0.38 9.10 3.53
C ILE A 4 0.71 7.63 3.77
N ASN A 5 0.49 6.78 2.78
CA ASN A 5 0.66 5.34 2.86
C ASN A 5 1.81 4.88 1.95
N PHE A 6 2.98 4.66 2.55
CA PHE A 6 4.16 4.14 1.87
C PHE A 6 4.12 2.62 1.80
N ILE A 7 3.80 2.07 0.62
CA ILE A 7 3.59 0.63 0.39
C ILE A 7 4.91 -0.10 0.08
N GLY A 8 5.78 -0.24 1.09
CA GLY A 8 6.99 -1.10 1.17
C GLY A 8 8.07 -0.99 0.05
N GLY A 9 9.37 -1.04 0.34
CA GLY A 9 10.38 -0.59 -0.66
C GLY A 9 11.61 -1.46 -0.97
N GLU A 10 11.78 -2.65 -0.38
CA GLU A 10 13.04 -3.41 -0.57
C GLU A 10 12.89 -4.69 -1.40
N LYS A 11 11.90 -5.53 -1.10
CA LYS A 11 11.74 -6.83 -1.75
C LYS A 11 10.82 -6.76 -2.97
N GLY A 12 11.29 -7.31 -4.09
CA GLY A 12 10.47 -7.56 -5.27
C GLY A 12 9.53 -8.76 -5.07
N GLY A 13 8.37 -8.76 -5.74
CA GLY A 13 7.51 -9.95 -5.81
C GLY A 13 6.63 -10.27 -4.58
N VAL A 14 6.73 -9.50 -3.48
CA VAL A 14 5.90 -9.71 -2.26
C VAL A 14 4.45 -9.24 -2.38
N GLY A 15 4.07 -8.61 -3.51
CA GLY A 15 2.70 -8.16 -3.78
C GLY A 15 2.35 -6.75 -3.31
N LYS A 16 3.33 -5.85 -3.24
CA LYS A 16 3.18 -4.44 -2.85
C LYS A 16 2.13 -3.70 -3.67
N SER A 17 2.23 -3.80 -4.99
CA SER A 17 1.25 -3.21 -5.90
C SER A 17 -0.16 -3.80 -5.78
N VAL A 18 -0.30 -5.06 -5.35
CA VAL A 18 -1.63 -5.63 -5.05
C VAL A 18 -2.24 -4.91 -3.86
N VAL A 19 -1.45 -4.62 -2.82
CA VAL A 19 -1.87 -3.87 -1.63
C VAL A 19 -2.18 -2.42 -1.98
N ALA A 20 -1.33 -1.74 -2.78
CA ALA A 20 -1.58 -0.37 -3.22
C ALA A 20 -2.90 -0.25 -4.01
N ARG A 21 -3.11 -1.15 -4.98
CA ARG A 21 -4.36 -1.23 -5.77
C ARG A 21 -5.59 -1.56 -4.93
N LEU A 22 -5.43 -2.37 -3.88
CA LEU A 22 -6.50 -2.73 -2.96
C LEU A 22 -6.89 -1.51 -2.09
N LEU A 23 -5.90 -0.80 -1.55
CA LEU A 23 -6.12 0.41 -0.75
C LEU A 23 -6.77 1.52 -1.60
N ALA A 24 -6.33 1.68 -2.85
CA ALA A 24 -6.96 2.60 -3.79
C ALA A 24 -8.43 2.26 -4.04
N GLN A 25 -8.75 0.99 -4.34
CA GLN A 25 -10.16 0.58 -4.51
C GLN A 25 -10.98 0.82 -3.25
N TYR A 26 -10.41 0.55 -2.07
CA TYR A 26 -11.06 0.81 -0.80
C TYR A 26 -11.40 2.29 -0.64
N PHE A 27 -10.45 3.20 -0.90
CA PHE A 27 -10.73 4.64 -0.83
C PHE A 27 -11.79 5.09 -1.85
N ILE A 28 -11.76 4.57 -3.08
CA ILE A 28 -12.80 4.85 -4.09
C ILE A 28 -14.17 4.42 -3.58
N ASP A 29 -14.29 3.18 -3.07
CA ASP A 29 -15.56 2.63 -2.61
C ASP A 29 -16.09 3.32 -1.35
N GLN A 30 -15.20 3.93 -0.54
CA GLN A 30 -15.55 4.75 0.63
C GLN A 30 -15.78 6.24 0.28
N GLY A 31 -15.64 6.64 -0.99
CA GLY A 31 -15.78 8.04 -1.41
C GLY A 31 -14.68 8.96 -0.85
N ARG A 32 -13.50 8.41 -0.54
CA ARG A 32 -12.36 9.15 0.00
C ARG A 32 -11.44 9.60 -1.14
N ALA A 33 -11.15 10.90 -1.17
CA ALA A 33 -10.20 11.46 -2.14
C ALA A 33 -8.77 11.00 -1.81
N PHE A 34 -8.03 10.58 -2.82
CA PHE A 34 -6.61 10.26 -2.66
C PHE A 34 -5.81 10.61 -3.91
N THR A 35 -4.50 10.79 -3.73
CA THR A 35 -3.50 10.90 -4.80
C THR A 35 -2.59 9.68 -4.76
N GLY A 36 -2.51 8.96 -5.88
CA GLY A 36 -1.63 7.82 -6.05
C GLY A 36 -0.29 8.20 -6.69
N PHE A 37 0.78 7.59 -6.20
CA PHE A 37 2.12 7.71 -6.75
C PHE A 37 2.70 6.33 -7.05
N ASP A 38 3.16 6.13 -8.28
CA ASP A 38 3.84 4.90 -8.71
C ASP A 38 5.34 5.18 -8.85
N THR A 39 6.17 4.49 -8.07
CA THR A 39 7.62 4.72 -8.08
C THR A 39 8.38 3.72 -8.95
N ASP A 40 7.68 2.71 -9.51
CA ASP A 40 8.28 1.72 -10.39
C ASP A 40 8.33 2.22 -11.84
N ARG A 41 9.53 2.64 -12.27
CA ARG A 41 9.79 3.10 -13.65
C ARG A 41 9.67 2.00 -14.71
N SER A 42 9.76 0.73 -14.32
CA SER A 42 9.82 -0.41 -15.25
C SER A 42 8.45 -1.11 -15.38
N HIS A 43 7.67 -1.11 -14.29
CA HIS A 43 6.38 -1.77 -14.20
C HIS A 43 5.37 -0.90 -13.45
N THR A 44 4.88 0.17 -14.10
CA THR A 44 3.90 1.15 -13.58
C THR A 44 2.51 0.55 -13.30
N SER A 45 2.43 -0.39 -12.38
CA SER A 45 1.24 -1.19 -12.12
C SER A 45 0.16 -0.45 -11.34
N PHE A 46 0.47 0.67 -10.70
CA PHE A 46 -0.56 1.48 -10.07
C PHE A 46 -1.24 2.39 -11.10
N THR A 47 -0.43 3.12 -11.89
CA THR A 47 -0.93 3.96 -13.00
C THR A 47 -1.68 3.14 -14.05
N ARG A 48 -1.24 1.91 -14.36
CA ARG A 48 -1.93 1.05 -15.33
C ARG A 48 -3.36 0.69 -14.94
N PHE A 49 -3.66 0.55 -13.65
CA PHE A 49 -4.94 0.03 -13.15
C PHE A 49 -5.86 1.14 -12.62
N TYR A 50 -5.30 2.28 -12.23
CA TYR A 50 -6.01 3.42 -11.66
C TYR A 50 -5.49 4.74 -12.27
N ALA A 51 -5.41 4.81 -13.61
CA ALA A 51 -4.80 5.92 -14.33
C ALA A 51 -5.35 7.31 -13.96
N ASP A 52 -6.65 7.41 -13.68
CA ASP A 52 -7.30 8.66 -13.29
C ASP A 52 -6.95 9.13 -11.86
N TYR A 53 -6.27 8.26 -11.08
CA TYR A 53 -5.97 8.49 -9.66
C TYR A 53 -4.48 8.42 -9.33
N ALA A 54 -3.61 8.08 -10.28
CA ALA A 54 -2.21 7.83 -10.01
C ALA A 54 -1.27 8.51 -11.01
N ALA A 55 -0.28 9.25 -10.49
CA ALA A 55 0.79 9.85 -11.26
C ALA A 55 2.11 9.08 -11.05
N PRO A 56 2.97 8.95 -12.08
CA PRO A 56 4.32 8.42 -11.88
C PRO A 56 5.15 9.41 -11.05
N VAL A 57 5.99 8.90 -10.15
CA VAL A 57 6.94 9.71 -9.39
C VAL A 57 8.32 9.09 -9.37
N VAL A 58 9.31 9.97 -9.31
CA VAL A 58 10.71 9.62 -9.31
C VAL A 58 11.25 9.71 -7.88
N VAL A 59 11.45 8.57 -7.21
CA VAL A 59 11.88 8.55 -5.79
C VAL A 59 13.39 8.44 -5.57
N ASP A 60 14.21 8.56 -6.62
CA ASP A 60 15.68 8.65 -6.51
C ASP A 60 16.19 10.10 -6.42
N THR A 61 15.28 11.08 -6.35
CA THR A 61 15.58 12.52 -6.22
C THR A 61 14.73 13.14 -5.12
N TYR A 62 15.24 14.21 -4.49
CA TYR A 62 14.46 14.95 -3.48
C TYR A 62 13.25 15.60 -4.14
N GLU A 63 13.40 16.17 -5.33
CA GLU A 63 12.32 16.86 -6.03
C GLU A 63 11.10 15.94 -6.29
N GLY A 64 11.37 14.68 -6.66
CA GLY A 64 10.28 13.72 -6.82
C GLY A 64 9.69 13.25 -5.50
N LEU A 65 10.48 13.09 -4.44
CA LEU A 65 9.95 12.78 -3.11
C LEU A 65 9.15 13.95 -2.52
N ASP A 66 9.60 15.19 -2.71
CA ASP A 66 8.92 16.42 -2.32
C ASP A 66 7.54 16.53 -2.97
N SER A 67 7.38 16.05 -4.22
CA SER A 67 6.08 16.02 -4.89
C SER A 67 5.02 15.20 -4.14
N ILE A 68 5.43 14.21 -3.32
CA ILE A 68 4.53 13.42 -2.47
C ILE A 68 3.96 14.30 -1.35
N ALA A 69 4.80 15.08 -0.68
CA ALA A 69 4.38 16.01 0.37
C ALA A 69 3.68 17.25 -0.22
N GLY A 70 4.05 17.64 -1.46
CA GLY A 70 3.49 18.76 -2.21
C GLY A 70 1.98 18.70 -2.41
N VAL A 71 1.38 17.51 -2.31
CA VAL A 71 -0.09 17.31 -2.29
C VAL A 71 -0.77 18.19 -1.23
N TYR A 72 -0.09 18.49 -0.14
CA TYR A 72 -0.63 19.26 0.98
C TYR A 72 -0.30 20.76 0.93
N GLU A 73 0.52 21.23 -0.02
CA GLU A 73 0.85 22.65 -0.17
C GLU A 73 -0.36 23.48 -0.61
N THR A 74 -1.23 22.88 -1.43
CA THR A 74 -2.49 23.50 -1.88
C THR A 74 -3.67 22.67 -1.40
N PRO A 75 -4.10 22.84 -0.14
CA PRO A 75 -5.22 22.07 0.40
C PRO A 75 -6.52 22.40 -0.37
N PRO A 76 -7.44 21.44 -0.50
CA PRO A 76 -8.71 21.66 -1.19
C PRO A 76 -9.52 22.76 -0.50
N LEU A 77 -10.18 23.60 -1.30
CA LEU A 77 -11.05 24.69 -0.81
C LEU A 77 -12.26 24.17 -0.03
N VAL A 78 -12.71 22.94 -0.33
CA VAL A 78 -13.85 22.28 0.30
C VAL A 78 -13.51 20.80 0.49
N GLY A 79 -13.82 20.26 1.68
CA GLY A 79 -13.62 18.85 2.01
C GLY A 79 -12.35 18.59 2.84
N PRO A 80 -12.13 17.33 3.25
CA PRO A 80 -10.94 16.94 3.99
C PRO A 80 -9.69 16.98 3.08
N LEU A 81 -8.51 17.02 3.71
CA LEU A 81 -7.26 16.74 3.00
C LEU A 81 -7.33 15.36 2.31
N PRO A 82 -6.76 15.21 1.11
CA PRO A 82 -6.75 13.93 0.42
C PRO A 82 -5.78 12.95 1.10
N ASP A 83 -6.06 11.66 0.99
CA ASP A 83 -5.09 10.62 1.30
C ASP A 83 -4.01 10.53 0.20
N VAL A 84 -2.88 9.90 0.52
CA VAL A 84 -1.80 9.64 -0.42
C VAL A 84 -1.42 8.16 -0.36
N ILE A 85 -1.27 7.53 -1.52
CA ILE A 85 -0.79 6.15 -1.65
C ILE A 85 0.47 6.16 -2.49
N VAL A 86 1.57 5.63 -1.96
CA VAL A 86 2.85 5.52 -2.67
C VAL A 86 3.19 4.05 -2.86
N ASP A 87 3.04 3.53 -4.08
CA ASP A 87 3.47 2.16 -4.43
C ASP A 87 4.98 2.16 -4.67
N LEU A 88 5.73 1.74 -3.65
CA LEU A 88 7.18 1.82 -3.63
C LEU A 88 7.79 0.65 -4.44
N ALA A 89 8.62 0.97 -5.43
CA ALA A 89 9.45 0.00 -6.12
C ALA A 89 10.49 -0.65 -5.18
N ALA A 90 11.08 -1.77 -5.62
CA ALA A 90 12.23 -2.33 -4.90
C ALA A 90 13.41 -1.34 -4.92
N GLN A 91 14.28 -1.43 -3.90
CA GLN A 91 15.49 -0.61 -3.76
C GLN A 91 15.23 0.90 -3.54
N THR A 92 14.03 1.29 -3.12
CA THR A 92 13.67 2.70 -2.84
C THR A 92 13.82 3.08 -1.37
N ALA A 93 14.12 2.12 -0.49
CA ALA A 93 14.16 2.33 0.96
C ALA A 93 15.22 3.34 1.43
N THR A 94 16.44 3.28 0.89
CA THR A 94 17.52 4.21 1.27
C THR A 94 17.22 5.66 0.92
N PRO A 95 16.91 6.03 -0.34
CA PRO A 95 16.62 7.43 -0.68
C PRO A 95 15.38 7.94 0.06
N LEU A 96 14.35 7.09 0.24
CA LEU A 96 13.18 7.45 1.03
C LEU A 96 13.54 7.75 2.49
N ALA A 97 14.35 6.89 3.13
CA ALA A 97 14.74 7.07 4.53
C ALA A 97 15.55 8.35 4.74
N LEU A 98 16.47 8.67 3.82
CA LEU A 98 17.25 9.91 3.85
C LEU A 98 16.34 11.12 3.74
N TRP A 99 15.42 11.14 2.77
CA TRP A 99 14.48 12.24 2.59
C TRP A 99 13.53 12.43 3.77
N VAL A 100 12.97 11.34 4.31
CA VAL A 100 12.09 11.39 5.50
C VAL A 100 12.83 12.01 6.69
N HIS A 101 14.08 11.62 6.89
CA HIS A 101 14.93 12.13 7.98
C HIS A 101 15.30 13.59 7.77
N ASP A 102 15.85 13.94 6.60
CA ASP A 102 16.38 15.27 6.34
C ASP A 102 15.29 16.35 6.28
N SER A 103 14.07 15.96 5.91
CA SER A 103 12.91 16.86 5.82
C SER A 103 12.09 16.92 7.12
N ASP A 104 12.46 16.15 8.15
CA ASP A 104 11.65 15.93 9.35
C ASP A 104 10.17 15.63 9.04
N LEU A 105 9.96 14.75 8.04
CA LEU A 105 8.65 14.59 7.40
C LEU A 105 7.57 14.15 8.39
N VAL A 106 7.88 13.21 9.30
CA VAL A 106 6.86 12.62 10.19
C VAL A 106 6.29 13.67 11.14
N PRO A 107 7.10 14.47 11.87
CA PRO A 107 6.59 15.60 12.65
C PRO A 107 5.88 16.66 11.80
N LEU A 108 6.40 16.99 10.62
CA LEU A 108 5.77 17.95 9.72
C LEU A 108 4.35 17.51 9.34
N MET A 109 4.17 16.27 8.89
CA MET A 109 2.86 15.73 8.53
C MET A 109 1.92 15.65 9.73
N ALA A 110 2.43 15.26 10.90
CA ALA A 110 1.64 15.27 12.13
C ALA A 110 1.10 16.66 12.48
N SER A 111 1.89 17.73 12.25
CA SER A 111 1.45 19.11 12.47
C SER A 111 0.30 19.56 11.54
N LEU A 112 0.19 18.93 10.35
CA LEU A 112 -0.88 19.15 9.39
C LEU A 112 -2.11 18.26 9.66
N GLY A 113 -2.06 17.40 10.68
CA GLY A 113 -3.09 16.38 10.89
C GLY A 113 -3.08 15.33 9.78
N VAL A 114 -1.90 14.93 9.32
CA VAL A 114 -1.71 13.86 8.33
C VAL A 114 -0.90 12.74 8.99
N SER A 115 -1.43 11.51 8.96
CA SER A 115 -0.72 10.34 9.49
C SER A 115 0.26 9.78 8.47
N VAL A 116 1.46 9.39 8.91
CA VAL A 116 2.44 8.68 8.06
C VAL A 116 2.40 7.19 8.39
N ASN A 117 2.10 6.38 7.38
CA ASN A 117 1.92 4.93 7.50
C ASN A 117 2.96 4.20 6.64
N PHE A 118 3.81 3.39 7.27
CA PHE A 118 4.71 2.48 6.57
C PHE A 118 4.12 1.06 6.53
N TRP A 119 3.83 0.60 5.32
CA TRP A 119 3.29 -0.73 5.09
C TRP A 119 4.42 -1.71 4.76
N HIS A 120 4.59 -2.71 5.61
CA HIS A 120 5.50 -3.82 5.37
C HIS A 120 4.71 -5.01 4.79
N VAL A 121 4.79 -5.19 3.47
CA VAL A 121 4.16 -6.34 2.80
C VAL A 121 5.11 -7.53 2.82
N ALA A 122 4.78 -8.54 3.63
CA ALA A 122 5.58 -9.73 3.83
C ALA A 122 5.08 -10.90 2.97
N ASP A 123 6.03 -11.64 2.38
CA ASP A 123 5.82 -13.04 2.01
C ASP A 123 6.28 -13.99 3.13
N ALA A 124 6.23 -15.30 2.89
CA ALA A 124 6.65 -16.32 3.87
C ALA A 124 8.18 -16.45 4.04
N GLY A 125 8.98 -15.60 3.39
CA GLY A 125 10.43 -15.70 3.37
C GLY A 125 11.11 -15.03 4.57
N LYS A 126 12.27 -15.56 4.97
CA LYS A 126 13.12 -14.98 6.03
C LYS A 126 13.48 -13.53 5.76
N ASP A 127 13.79 -13.17 4.52
CA ASP A 127 14.15 -11.79 4.15
C ASP A 127 13.07 -10.78 4.56
N SER A 128 11.78 -11.16 4.51
CA SER A 128 10.69 -10.26 4.94
C SER A 128 10.83 -9.90 6.43
N VAL A 129 11.30 -10.82 7.28
CA VAL A 129 11.56 -10.57 8.71
C VAL A 129 12.70 -9.57 8.89
N ASP A 130 13.82 -9.77 8.19
CA ASP A 130 14.99 -8.90 8.30
C ASP A 130 14.68 -7.48 7.81
N LEU A 131 13.86 -7.36 6.77
CA LEU A 131 13.39 -6.09 6.23
C LEU A 131 12.44 -5.35 7.18
N LEU A 132 11.58 -6.07 7.90
CA LEU A 132 10.75 -5.46 8.95
C LEU A 132 11.62 -4.93 10.09
N ASP A 133 12.63 -5.69 10.51
CA ASP A 133 13.53 -5.25 11.59
C ASP A 133 14.25 -3.95 11.22
N ARG A 134 14.74 -3.88 9.96
CA ARG A 134 15.38 -2.67 9.44
C ARG A 134 14.41 -1.50 9.36
N LEU A 135 13.20 -1.70 8.81
CA LEU A 135 12.18 -0.65 8.71
C LEU A 135 11.90 -0.01 10.07
N VAL A 136 11.67 -0.83 11.09
CA VAL A 136 11.39 -0.37 12.45
C VAL A 136 12.60 0.31 13.08
N ALA A 137 13.81 -0.20 12.86
CA ALA A 137 15.04 0.41 13.34
C ALA A 137 15.32 1.77 12.67
N THR A 138 14.94 1.94 11.40
CA THR A 138 15.13 3.19 10.66
C THR A 138 14.20 4.29 11.14
N TYR A 139 12.91 4.02 11.31
CA TYR A 139 11.92 5.07 11.56
C TYR A 139 11.48 5.20 13.03
N GLY A 140 11.69 4.19 13.88
CA GLY A 140 11.43 4.28 15.31
C GLY A 140 10.00 4.71 15.69
N VAL A 141 9.86 5.56 16.70
CA VAL A 141 8.58 6.10 17.17
C VAL A 141 8.12 7.25 16.28
N GLY A 142 6.82 7.34 15.99
CA GLY A 142 6.24 8.46 15.25
C GLY A 142 5.26 8.01 14.16
N PRO A 143 5.73 7.30 13.12
CA PRO A 143 4.84 6.77 12.09
C PRO A 143 4.11 5.51 12.57
N ASN A 144 3.03 5.16 11.87
CA ASN A 144 2.35 3.88 12.06
C ASN A 144 3.02 2.79 11.22
N TYR A 145 3.11 1.59 11.78
CA TYR A 145 3.58 0.40 11.07
C TYR A 145 2.43 -0.54 10.77
N ILE A 146 2.25 -0.91 9.50
CA ILE A 146 1.20 -1.84 9.07
C ILE A 146 1.88 -3.05 8.42
N VAL A 147 1.87 -4.18 9.12
CA VAL A 147 2.47 -5.43 8.65
C VAL A 147 1.40 -6.28 7.96
N VAL A 148 1.59 -6.56 6.68
CA VAL A 148 0.67 -7.37 5.87
C VAL A 148 1.26 -8.74 5.62
N LYS A 149 0.63 -9.78 6.16
CA LYS A 149 0.94 -11.17 5.80
C LYS A 149 0.24 -11.51 4.48
N ASN A 150 0.97 -11.43 3.36
CA ASN A 150 0.37 -11.65 2.04
C ASN A 150 0.24 -13.15 1.72
N LYS A 151 -0.93 -13.72 2.00
CA LYS A 151 -1.22 -15.13 1.75
C LYS A 151 -1.26 -15.49 0.26
N GLY A 152 -1.29 -14.50 -0.63
CA GLY A 152 -1.10 -14.70 -2.07
C GLY A 152 0.35 -14.98 -2.48
N ARG A 153 1.32 -14.78 -1.58
CA ARG A 153 2.77 -14.96 -1.81
C ARG A 153 3.44 -15.92 -0.83
N GLY A 154 2.68 -16.56 0.05
CA GLY A 154 3.17 -17.55 1.00
C GLY A 154 2.06 -18.04 1.91
N SER A 155 2.25 -19.17 2.59
CA SER A 155 1.24 -19.74 3.47
C SER A 155 1.69 -19.88 4.92
N ASP A 156 2.99 -19.97 5.17
CA ASP A 156 3.56 -20.12 6.51
C ASP A 156 4.30 -18.84 6.91
N PHE A 157 3.72 -18.10 7.85
CA PHE A 157 4.29 -16.87 8.42
C PHE A 157 4.82 -17.07 9.83
N SER A 158 4.96 -18.31 10.31
CA SER A 158 5.39 -18.63 11.67
C SER A 158 6.72 -17.96 12.05
N GLN A 159 7.65 -17.85 11.10
CA GLN A 159 8.92 -17.16 11.31
C GLN A 159 8.73 -15.66 11.61
N LEU A 160 7.88 -14.98 10.84
CA LEU A 160 7.54 -13.58 11.07
C LEU A 160 6.80 -13.42 12.41
N GLU A 161 5.84 -14.30 12.68
CA GLU A 161 5.03 -14.26 13.90
C GLU A 161 5.85 -14.45 15.17
N ALA A 162 6.87 -15.31 15.13
CA ALA A 162 7.79 -15.55 16.24
C ALA A 162 8.91 -14.50 16.35
N SER A 163 9.10 -13.67 15.31
CA SER A 163 10.27 -12.80 15.18
C SER A 163 10.35 -11.68 16.22
N GLY A 164 11.58 -11.27 16.53
CA GLY A 164 11.83 -10.04 17.30
C GLY A 164 11.36 -8.79 16.54
N ALA A 165 11.50 -8.77 15.22
CA ALA A 165 11.08 -7.67 14.36
C ALA A 165 9.59 -7.33 14.53
N LEU A 166 8.72 -8.35 14.46
CA LEU A 166 7.28 -8.15 14.65
C LEU A 166 6.94 -7.70 16.07
N LYS A 167 7.66 -8.22 17.08
CA LYS A 167 7.49 -7.77 18.48
C LYS A 167 7.84 -6.29 18.63
N LYS A 168 8.94 -5.83 18.03
CA LYS A 168 9.33 -4.41 18.01
C LYS A 168 8.27 -3.55 17.31
N ALA A 169 7.80 -3.97 16.14
CA ALA A 169 6.74 -3.25 15.41
C ALA A 169 5.48 -3.09 16.28
N LYS A 170 5.02 -4.16 16.92
CA LYS A 170 3.86 -4.12 17.83
C LYS A 170 4.09 -3.24 19.07
N ALA A 171 5.30 -3.25 19.63
CA ALA A 171 5.64 -2.40 20.77
C ALA A 171 5.58 -0.90 20.42
N LEU A 172 5.73 -0.55 19.14
CA LEU A 172 5.54 0.80 18.61
C LEU A 172 4.09 1.09 18.18
N GLY A 173 3.13 0.24 18.54
CA GLY A 173 1.73 0.37 18.13
C GLY A 173 1.41 -0.18 16.74
N GLY A 174 2.32 -0.97 16.15
CA GLY A 174 2.14 -1.53 14.81
C GLY A 174 0.96 -2.51 14.71
N HIS A 175 0.26 -2.44 13.57
CA HIS A 175 -0.88 -3.27 13.23
C HIS A 175 -0.44 -4.45 12.35
N VAL A 176 -1.16 -5.58 12.46
CA VAL A 176 -0.88 -6.78 11.65
C VAL A 176 -2.17 -7.27 11.03
N ILE A 177 -2.20 -7.41 9.70
CA ILE A 177 -3.35 -7.92 8.95
C ILE A 177 -2.98 -9.08 8.05
N ASP A 178 -3.97 -9.91 7.73
CA ASP A 178 -3.83 -11.06 6.83
C ASP A 178 -4.47 -10.74 5.47
N LEU A 179 -3.67 -10.55 4.43
CA LEU A 179 -4.23 -10.44 3.08
C LEU A 179 -4.47 -11.85 2.52
N ALA A 180 -5.72 -12.28 2.48
CA ALA A 180 -6.09 -13.56 1.89
C ALA A 180 -5.65 -13.67 0.42
N GLN A 181 -5.38 -14.89 -0.05
CA GLN A 181 -5.11 -15.12 -1.47
C GLN A 181 -6.40 -14.95 -2.29
N LEU A 182 -6.38 -14.07 -3.28
CA LEU A 182 -7.34 -14.14 -4.37
C LEU A 182 -6.98 -15.31 -5.28
N HIS A 183 -7.99 -16.06 -5.72
CA HIS A 183 -7.79 -17.20 -6.61
C HIS A 183 -6.90 -16.84 -7.81
N GLU A 184 -5.84 -17.61 -8.03
CA GLU A 184 -4.75 -17.24 -8.91
C GLU A 184 -5.20 -16.99 -10.36
N ALA A 185 -6.08 -17.85 -10.90
CA ALA A 185 -6.59 -17.67 -12.25
C ALA A 185 -7.40 -16.37 -12.40
N SER A 186 -8.11 -15.95 -11.35
CA SER A 186 -8.87 -14.70 -11.35
C SER A 186 -7.91 -13.51 -11.29
N MET A 187 -6.90 -13.53 -10.42
CA MET A 187 -5.87 -12.47 -10.39
C MET A 187 -5.15 -12.35 -11.73
N ARG A 188 -4.76 -13.47 -12.36
CA ARG A 188 -4.10 -13.45 -13.68
C ARG A 188 -4.95 -12.79 -14.77
N LYS A 189 -6.27 -13.03 -14.79
CA LYS A 189 -7.18 -12.38 -15.75
C LYS A 189 -7.28 -10.87 -15.49
N ILE A 190 -7.42 -10.47 -14.23
CA ILE A 190 -7.44 -9.06 -13.81
C ILE A 190 -6.17 -8.36 -14.30
N ASP A 191 -5.00 -8.97 -14.06
CA ASP A 191 -3.72 -8.41 -14.42
C ASP A 191 -3.55 -8.28 -15.95
N ARG A 192 -3.97 -9.28 -16.74
CA ARG A 192 -3.90 -9.21 -18.22
C ARG A 192 -4.73 -8.08 -18.81
N GLN A 193 -5.85 -7.74 -18.17
CA GLN A 193 -6.77 -6.71 -18.64
C GLN A 193 -6.39 -5.31 -18.14
N ASN A 194 -5.41 -5.20 -17.24
CA ASN A 194 -5.17 -3.98 -16.46
C ASN A 194 -6.46 -3.48 -15.77
N ALA A 195 -7.35 -4.38 -15.34
CA ALA A 195 -8.66 -4.03 -14.82
C ALA A 195 -8.57 -3.63 -13.34
N SER A 196 -9.21 -2.52 -12.95
CA SER A 196 -9.42 -2.21 -11.53
C SER A 196 -10.19 -3.34 -10.82
N PHE A 197 -10.09 -3.42 -9.50
CA PHE A 197 -10.83 -4.45 -8.76
C PHE A 197 -12.35 -4.27 -8.88
N TRP A 198 -12.82 -3.03 -9.03
CA TRP A 198 -14.21 -2.75 -9.39
C TRP A 198 -14.58 -3.33 -10.75
N ALA A 199 -13.80 -3.04 -11.80
CA ALA A 199 -14.07 -3.57 -13.14
C ALA A 199 -14.05 -5.11 -13.13
N ALA A 200 -13.10 -5.72 -12.44
CA ALA A 200 -13.02 -7.17 -12.26
C ALA A 200 -14.26 -7.76 -11.56
N ALA A 201 -14.85 -7.06 -10.60
CA ALA A 201 -16.03 -7.52 -9.87
C ALA A 201 -17.35 -7.31 -10.64
N HIS A 202 -17.39 -6.40 -11.62
CA HIS A 202 -18.63 -5.93 -12.23
C HIS A 202 -18.73 -6.14 -13.74
N ALA A 203 -17.62 -6.10 -14.48
CA ALA A 203 -17.64 -6.26 -15.93
C ALA A 203 -18.08 -7.66 -16.36
N THR A 204 -19.04 -7.74 -17.28
CA THR A 204 -19.62 -9.01 -17.77
C THR A 204 -19.25 -9.34 -19.21
N THR A 205 -18.57 -8.42 -19.91
CA THR A 205 -18.26 -8.50 -21.34
C THR A 205 -16.79 -8.17 -21.59
N GLY A 206 -16.19 -8.79 -22.61
CA GLY A 206 -14.79 -8.56 -23.01
C GLY A 206 -13.95 -9.84 -23.06
N VAL A 207 -12.83 -9.79 -23.77
CA VAL A 207 -11.83 -10.86 -23.79
C VAL A 207 -11.25 -11.00 -22.38
N ASP A 208 -11.17 -12.23 -21.85
CA ASP A 208 -10.77 -12.55 -20.46
C ASP A 208 -11.74 -12.08 -19.36
N ALA A 209 -12.96 -11.63 -19.68
CA ALA A 209 -13.95 -11.24 -18.67
C ALA A 209 -14.17 -12.35 -17.63
N LEU A 210 -14.19 -11.97 -16.36
CA LEU A 210 -14.36 -12.92 -15.26
C LEU A 210 -15.76 -13.52 -15.33
N GLY A 211 -15.85 -14.85 -15.20
CA GLY A 211 -17.14 -15.55 -15.08
C GLY A 211 -17.87 -15.19 -13.78
N MET A 212 -19.15 -15.54 -13.67
CA MET A 212 -19.99 -15.21 -12.51
C MET A 212 -19.35 -15.59 -11.17
N LEU A 213 -18.81 -16.80 -11.06
CA LEU A 213 -18.16 -17.27 -9.83
C LEU A 213 -16.81 -16.60 -9.58
N GLU A 214 -16.07 -16.21 -10.62
CA GLU A 214 -14.81 -15.47 -10.46
C GLU A 214 -15.09 -14.07 -9.92
N ARG A 215 -16.08 -13.37 -10.47
CA ARG A 215 -16.53 -12.08 -9.94
C ARG A 215 -16.99 -12.17 -8.49
N GLN A 216 -17.73 -13.23 -8.14
CA GLN A 216 -18.15 -13.46 -6.76
C GLN A 216 -16.96 -13.69 -5.81
N ARG A 217 -15.90 -14.37 -6.26
CA ARG A 217 -14.65 -14.53 -5.50
C ARG A 217 -13.96 -13.19 -5.28
N VAL A 218 -13.89 -12.33 -6.31
CA VAL A 218 -13.32 -10.97 -6.18
C VAL A 218 -14.10 -10.16 -5.15
N LYS A 219 -15.44 -10.13 -5.25
CA LYS A 219 -16.29 -9.41 -4.27
C LYS A 219 -16.10 -9.91 -2.84
N THR A 220 -16.04 -11.24 -2.67
CA THR A 220 -15.84 -11.86 -1.35
C THR A 220 -14.45 -11.54 -0.80
N TRP A 221 -13.44 -11.54 -1.67
CA TRP A 221 -12.07 -11.18 -1.30
C TRP A 221 -11.95 -9.72 -0.88
N LEU A 222 -12.52 -8.78 -1.66
CA LEU A 222 -12.58 -7.36 -1.32
C LEU A 222 -13.29 -7.13 0.01
N LYS A 223 -14.47 -7.75 0.21
CA LYS A 223 -15.21 -7.61 1.47
C LYS A 223 -14.37 -8.01 2.70
N ARG A 224 -13.61 -9.10 2.60
CA ARG A 224 -12.73 -9.55 3.70
C ARG A 224 -11.57 -8.59 3.91
N ALA A 225 -10.90 -8.21 2.83
CA ALA A 225 -9.79 -7.27 2.88
C ALA A 225 -10.23 -5.92 3.46
N TYR A 226 -11.42 -5.41 3.10
CA TYR A 226 -11.96 -4.16 3.63
C TYR A 226 -12.21 -4.25 5.12
N ALA A 227 -12.75 -5.36 5.62
CA ALA A 227 -12.93 -5.57 7.05
C ALA A 227 -11.61 -5.49 7.82
N ASP A 228 -10.50 -5.96 7.23
CA ASP A 228 -9.16 -5.81 7.83
C ASP A 228 -8.67 -4.34 7.73
N LEU A 229 -8.88 -3.67 6.59
CA LEU A 229 -8.52 -2.26 6.38
C LEU A 229 -9.27 -1.32 7.33
N ASP A 230 -10.53 -1.61 7.64
CA ASP A 230 -11.35 -0.84 8.58
C ASP A 230 -10.79 -0.83 10.01
N THR A 231 -9.87 -1.74 10.34
CA THR A 231 -9.20 -1.80 11.65
C THR A 231 -7.93 -0.93 11.75
N LEU A 232 -7.50 -0.34 10.63
CA LEU A 232 -6.22 0.35 10.50
C LEU A 232 -6.35 1.86 10.70
N PRO A 233 -5.27 2.56 11.13
CA PRO A 233 -5.24 4.01 11.26
C PRO A 233 -5.04 4.68 9.88
N LEU A 234 -5.97 4.44 8.96
CA LEU A 234 -5.91 5.01 7.61
C LEU A 234 -6.46 6.42 7.53
N GLY A 235 -6.86 7.00 8.66
CA GLY A 235 -7.53 8.29 8.68
C GLY A 235 -9.04 8.17 8.49
N SER A 236 -9.79 9.05 9.17
CA SER A 236 -11.27 9.13 9.19
C SER A 236 -11.85 10.31 8.43
#